data_AF-A0A5T5U3Q4-F1
#
_entry.id   AF-A0A5T5U3Q4-F1
#
_cell.length_a   1.000
_cell.length_b   1.000
_cell.length_c   1.000
_cell.angle_alpha   90.00
_cell.angle_beta   90.00
_cell.angle_gamma   90.00
#
_symmetry.space_group_name_H-M   'P 1'
#
loop_
_entity.id
_entity.type
_entity.pdbx_description
1 polymer ?
#
loop_
_entity_poly.entity_id
_entity_poly.type
_entity_poly.pdbx_seq_one_letter_code
_entity_poly.pdbx_strand_id
1 'polypeptide(L)'
;MIGFNEIQSDNRIPLAEIEFDNSMAVVGTPAQHQAVLMFGQANLKDGKVDGTGQLDAPVRITRDSQAVSLFGRGSMLAWMVAEFIAINPDTELYVIAQGAGTGKADAGSLTLSGTATGDGVLRVYVGGRRYQVAVTSGQKGKELADKLALAINTDRDAPFTAASAAPTGADVDATSSVVSMTSCFIGECSAHDIRLNYYDGETTPDGLTVVIAPPAAKATNPDITRSVANMGERQYNYVVMPYKDQANLNILSTELLKRWGPVKMSDGAVWMAHTGTQGEITAFGESRNDFLFTCSAVPKAPEPDYIWAASVCATCAPSLSIDPARPLQTLAVSSRMAPQLADRLTREERNLLLHGGIATVTVAAGDVVQIERQVTMYRVNKYGDVDPSYLDIETIYTLSYLRYSLRTFVTQRFPRHKLADDDTPVAPGQPIVTPKIMSLQLIALGEEWVDQGLVENLDTFKKNLLVERNASDRNRLDVLCTPDLVNQFRFFAAQLRFIL
;
A
#
# COMPACT_ATOMS: atom_id res chain seq x y z
N MET A 1 -29.77 -45.03 9.47
CA MET A 1 -30.05 -44.81 8.04
C MET A 1 -29.24 -43.60 7.63
N ILE A 2 -28.38 -43.71 6.61
CA ILE A 2 -27.58 -42.61 6.05
C ILE A 2 -28.53 -41.66 5.31
N GLY A 3 -28.41 -40.35 5.51
CA GLY A 3 -29.15 -39.33 4.76
C GLY A 3 -28.45 -38.99 3.44
N PHE A 4 -29.25 -38.70 2.41
CA PHE A 4 -28.79 -38.27 1.09
C PHE A 4 -29.31 -36.86 0.79
N ASN A 5 -28.55 -36.07 0.02
CA ASN A 5 -28.87 -34.69 -0.34
C ASN A 5 -29.78 -34.59 -1.58
N GLU A 6 -29.57 -35.45 -2.58
CA GLU A 6 -30.26 -35.42 -3.87
C GLU A 6 -31.09 -36.69 -4.12
N ILE A 7 -30.73 -37.81 -3.51
CA ILE A 7 -31.46 -39.07 -3.65
C ILE A 7 -32.75 -39.03 -2.80
N GLN A 8 -33.89 -39.07 -3.48
CA GLN A 8 -35.22 -38.98 -2.84
C GLN A 8 -35.70 -40.33 -2.29
N SER A 9 -36.39 -40.29 -1.15
CA SER A 9 -36.87 -41.50 -0.46
C SER A 9 -38.08 -42.19 -1.12
N ASP A 10 -38.74 -41.54 -2.08
CA ASP A 10 -39.93 -42.04 -2.79
C ASP A 10 -39.66 -42.47 -4.24
N ASN A 11 -38.38 -42.54 -4.65
CA ASN A 11 -38.01 -42.97 -6.00
C ASN A 11 -38.37 -44.45 -6.23
N ARG A 12 -38.95 -44.75 -7.39
CA ARG A 12 -39.39 -46.10 -7.82
C ARG A 12 -38.56 -46.67 -8.97
N ILE A 13 -37.59 -45.90 -9.49
CA ILE A 13 -36.72 -46.33 -10.59
C ILE A 13 -35.64 -47.27 -10.01
N PRO A 14 -35.52 -48.52 -10.50
CA PRO A 14 -34.61 -49.51 -9.91
C PRO A 14 -33.15 -49.36 -10.39
N LEU A 15 -32.24 -50.04 -9.68
CA LEU A 15 -30.82 -50.37 -9.98
C LEU A 15 -29.76 -49.63 -9.15
N ALA A 16 -29.45 -48.36 -9.41
CA ALA A 16 -28.39 -47.64 -8.70
C ALA A 16 -28.55 -46.11 -8.77
N GLU A 17 -28.36 -45.44 -7.65
CA GLU A 17 -28.28 -43.98 -7.52
C GLU A 17 -27.06 -43.65 -6.65
N ILE A 18 -26.22 -42.72 -7.11
CA ILE A 18 -24.98 -42.32 -6.44
C ILE A 18 -24.95 -40.80 -6.48
N GLU A 19 -24.88 -40.16 -5.31
CA GLU A 19 -24.67 -38.72 -5.21
C GLU A 19 -23.22 -38.40 -4.84
N PHE A 20 -22.74 -37.24 -5.29
CA PHE A 20 -21.46 -36.69 -4.88
C PHE A 20 -21.69 -35.54 -3.91
N ASP A 21 -21.02 -35.58 -2.77
CA ASP A 21 -20.94 -34.46 -1.84
C ASP A 21 -19.50 -33.93 -1.81
N ASN A 22 -19.34 -32.63 -2.07
CA ASN A 22 -18.04 -31.96 -2.10
C ASN A 22 -17.66 -31.30 -0.77
N SER A 23 -18.47 -31.43 0.29
CA SER A 23 -18.22 -30.85 1.62
C SER A 23 -16.86 -31.24 2.23
N MET A 24 -16.30 -32.38 1.81
CA MET A 24 -14.99 -32.91 2.23
C MET A 24 -13.94 -32.93 1.09
N ALA A 25 -14.23 -32.32 -0.06
CA ALA A 25 -13.34 -32.37 -1.22
C ALA A 25 -12.07 -31.52 -1.07
N VAL A 26 -12.14 -30.44 -0.28
CA VAL A 26 -11.02 -29.53 -0.01
C VAL A 26 -10.39 -29.89 1.33
N VAL A 27 -9.10 -30.21 1.31
CA VAL A 27 -8.27 -30.41 2.50
C VAL A 27 -7.45 -29.14 2.72
N GLY A 28 -7.54 -28.56 3.93
CA GLY A 28 -6.90 -27.29 4.28
C GLY A 28 -7.67 -26.05 3.80
N THR A 29 -7.19 -24.87 4.17
CA THR A 29 -7.74 -23.58 3.76
C THR A 29 -7.36 -23.28 2.30
N PRO A 30 -8.32 -23.00 1.40
CA PRO A 30 -8.01 -22.54 0.04
C PRO A 30 -7.14 -21.29 0.05
N ALA A 31 -6.25 -21.16 -0.93
CA ALA A 31 -5.47 -19.93 -1.10
C ALA A 31 -6.41 -18.73 -1.34
N GLN A 32 -6.27 -17.69 -0.53
CA GLN A 32 -7.00 -16.45 -0.72
C GLN A 32 -6.45 -15.73 -1.95
N HIS A 33 -7.30 -15.42 -2.92
CA HIS A 33 -6.91 -14.56 -4.03
C HIS A 33 -6.87 -13.10 -3.54
N GLN A 34 -5.68 -12.55 -3.36
CA GLN A 34 -5.50 -11.20 -2.83
C GLN A 34 -5.48 -10.16 -3.95
N ALA A 35 -6.03 -8.98 -3.67
CA ALA A 35 -6.10 -7.88 -4.63
C ALA A 35 -5.61 -6.55 -4.05
N VAL A 36 -4.98 -5.74 -4.90
CA VAL A 36 -4.59 -4.36 -4.61
C VAL A 36 -5.60 -3.40 -5.22
N LEU A 37 -5.98 -2.35 -4.50
CA LEU A 37 -6.66 -1.17 -5.04
C LEU A 37 -5.74 0.04 -4.92
N MET A 38 -5.51 0.76 -6.02
CA MET A 38 -4.67 1.94 -6.05
C MET A 38 -5.49 3.19 -6.37
N PHE A 39 -5.42 4.17 -5.47
CA PHE A 39 -5.95 5.51 -5.71
C PHE A 39 -4.90 6.38 -6.40
N GLY A 40 -5.35 7.33 -7.23
CA GLY A 40 -4.48 8.28 -7.91
C GLY A 40 -5.22 9.09 -8.95
N GLN A 41 -4.59 10.16 -9.42
CA GLN A 41 -5.21 11.07 -10.38
C GLN A 41 -5.00 10.61 -11.82
N ALA A 42 -6.05 10.74 -12.63
CA ALA A 42 -5.94 10.73 -14.08
C ALA A 42 -5.43 12.09 -14.59
N ASN A 43 -4.79 12.08 -15.76
CA ASN A 43 -4.50 13.30 -16.50
C ASN A 43 -5.82 13.80 -17.11
N LEU A 44 -6.08 15.10 -17.00
CA LEU A 44 -7.30 15.72 -17.49
C LEU A 44 -7.03 16.69 -18.62
N LYS A 45 -7.86 16.60 -19.67
CA LYS A 45 -7.91 17.55 -20.78
C LYS A 45 -9.35 18.06 -20.92
N ASP A 46 -9.52 19.38 -20.89
CA ASP A 46 -10.84 20.04 -20.97
C ASP A 46 -11.87 19.50 -19.96
N GLY A 47 -11.40 19.19 -18.74
CA GLY A 47 -12.24 18.66 -17.65
C GLY A 47 -12.63 17.19 -17.78
N LYS A 48 -12.06 16.44 -18.72
CA LYS A 48 -12.28 15.01 -18.93
C LYS A 48 -10.97 14.24 -18.85
N VAL A 49 -11.04 12.95 -18.58
CA VAL A 49 -9.87 12.06 -18.63
C VAL A 49 -9.26 12.11 -20.03
N ASP A 50 -7.95 12.33 -20.13
CA ASP A 50 -7.19 12.29 -21.39
C ASP A 50 -6.90 10.83 -21.80
N GLY A 51 -7.96 10.04 -21.92
CA GLY A 51 -7.94 8.59 -22.12
C GLY A 51 -9.36 8.03 -22.21
N THR A 52 -9.50 6.70 -22.23
CA THR A 52 -10.81 6.04 -22.34
C THR A 52 -11.39 5.57 -20.99
N GLY A 53 -10.69 5.85 -19.88
CA GLY A 53 -11.09 5.46 -18.53
C GLY A 53 -12.19 6.34 -17.94
N GLN A 54 -12.74 5.88 -16.82
CA GLN A 54 -13.74 6.61 -16.04
C GLN A 54 -13.16 6.99 -14.68
N LEU A 55 -13.55 8.16 -14.18
CA LEU A 55 -13.25 8.58 -12.82
C LEU A 55 -14.13 7.82 -11.83
N ASP A 56 -13.63 7.67 -10.60
CA ASP A 56 -14.31 7.11 -9.44
C ASP A 56 -14.83 5.68 -9.61
N ALA A 57 -14.36 4.93 -10.61
CA ALA A 57 -14.76 3.54 -10.83
C ALA A 57 -13.54 2.61 -10.79
N PRO A 58 -13.53 1.56 -9.96
CA PRO A 58 -12.46 0.57 -9.98
C PRO A 58 -12.37 -0.14 -11.33
N VAL A 59 -11.18 -0.22 -11.90
CA VAL A 59 -10.91 -1.00 -13.11
C VAL A 59 -9.69 -1.88 -12.90
N ARG A 60 -9.78 -3.13 -13.37
CA ARG A 60 -8.66 -4.07 -13.32
C ARG A 60 -7.60 -3.68 -14.33
N ILE A 61 -6.34 -3.66 -13.89
CA ILE A 61 -5.17 -3.41 -14.71
C ILE A 61 -4.30 -4.67 -14.75
N THR A 62 -3.80 -5.00 -15.94
CA THR A 62 -2.95 -6.19 -16.15
C THR A 62 -1.60 -5.85 -16.78
N ARG A 63 -1.43 -4.60 -17.24
CA ARG A 63 -0.19 -4.08 -17.83
C ARG A 63 -0.15 -2.56 -17.71
N ASP A 64 1.05 -2.02 -17.64
CA ASP A 64 1.36 -0.59 -17.55
C ASP A 64 0.69 0.26 -18.65
N SER A 65 0.78 -0.17 -19.91
CA SER A 65 0.21 0.51 -21.09
C SER A 65 -1.31 0.67 -21.03
N GLN A 66 -2.00 -0.18 -20.27
CA GLN A 66 -3.44 -0.07 -20.04
C GLN A 66 -3.76 1.17 -19.20
N ALA A 67 -2.98 1.46 -18.16
CA ALA A 67 -3.18 2.66 -17.34
C ALA A 67 -2.94 3.95 -18.13
N VAL A 68 -1.92 3.97 -19.01
CA VAL A 68 -1.67 5.10 -19.92
C VAL A 68 -2.85 5.35 -20.85
N SER A 69 -3.42 4.28 -21.42
CA SER A 69 -4.55 4.38 -22.36
C SER A 69 -5.86 4.80 -21.67
N LEU A 70 -6.06 4.37 -20.42
CA LEU A 70 -7.26 4.69 -19.65
C LEU A 70 -7.20 6.08 -19.01
N PHE A 71 -6.09 6.43 -18.35
CA PHE A 71 -6.00 7.60 -17.47
C PHE A 71 -5.13 8.72 -18.01
N GLY A 72 -4.62 8.53 -19.23
CA GLY A 72 -3.77 9.49 -19.90
C GLY A 72 -2.30 9.33 -19.54
N ARG A 73 -1.46 9.64 -20.53
CA ARG A 73 -0.01 9.62 -20.40
C ARG A 73 0.44 10.72 -19.43
N GLY A 74 1.46 10.43 -18.61
CA GLY A 74 1.92 11.34 -17.56
C GLY A 74 0.96 11.47 -16.37
N SER A 75 -0.14 10.71 -16.31
CA SER A 75 -0.98 10.70 -15.11
C SER A 75 -0.27 10.09 -13.90
N MET A 76 -0.70 10.48 -12.70
CA MET A 76 -0.20 9.90 -11.45
C MET A 76 -0.39 8.38 -11.46
N LEU A 77 -1.57 7.90 -11.86
CA LEU A 77 -1.86 6.47 -11.97
C LEU A 77 -1.00 5.75 -13.01
N ALA A 78 -0.76 6.34 -14.19
CA ALA A 78 0.09 5.71 -15.19
C ALA A 78 1.50 5.44 -14.63
N TRP A 79 2.06 6.38 -13.88
CA TRP A 79 3.36 6.21 -13.26
C TRP A 79 3.31 5.18 -12.11
N MET A 80 2.37 5.31 -11.18
CA MET A 80 2.24 4.35 -10.06
C MET A 80 2.06 2.91 -10.53
N VAL A 81 1.24 2.69 -11.57
CA VAL A 81 0.99 1.36 -12.15
C VAL A 81 2.25 0.79 -12.79
N ALA A 82 2.99 1.61 -13.58
CA ALA A 82 4.21 1.16 -14.21
C ALA A 82 5.23 0.67 -13.16
N GLU A 83 5.39 1.42 -12.08
CA GLU A 83 6.30 1.05 -10.99
C GLU A 83 5.81 -0.16 -10.20
N PHE A 84 4.50 -0.24 -9.92
CA PHE A 84 3.93 -1.38 -9.22
C PHE A 84 4.14 -2.68 -10.01
N ILE A 85 3.80 -2.69 -11.31
CA ILE A 85 3.89 -3.88 -12.16
C ILE A 85 5.35 -4.30 -12.38
N ALA A 86 6.28 -3.35 -12.44
CA ALA A 86 7.71 -3.66 -12.54
C ALA A 86 8.24 -4.44 -11.33
N ILE A 87 7.65 -4.23 -10.15
CA ILE A 87 8.02 -4.93 -8.90
C ILE A 87 7.16 -6.18 -8.69
N ASN A 88 5.87 -6.11 -8.98
CA ASN A 88 4.87 -7.13 -8.69
C ASN A 88 3.89 -7.29 -9.88
N PRO A 89 4.27 -8.09 -10.88
CA PRO A 89 3.46 -8.29 -12.08
C PRO A 89 2.27 -9.25 -11.86
N ASP A 90 2.32 -10.06 -10.81
CA ASP A 90 1.39 -11.20 -10.63
C ASP A 90 0.19 -10.88 -9.73
N THR A 91 0.34 -9.97 -8.76
CA THR A 91 -0.78 -9.63 -7.85
C THR A 91 -1.87 -8.87 -8.60
N GLU A 92 -3.14 -9.25 -8.36
CA GLU A 92 -4.26 -8.62 -9.05
C GLU A 92 -4.38 -7.13 -8.67
N LEU A 93 -4.17 -6.26 -9.66
CA LEU A 93 -4.19 -4.81 -9.50
C LEU A 93 -5.49 -4.21 -10.02
N TYR A 94 -6.18 -3.47 -9.14
CA TYR A 94 -7.23 -2.54 -9.48
C TYR A 94 -6.76 -1.12 -9.24
N VAL A 95 -7.26 -0.20 -10.06
CA VAL A 95 -7.02 1.22 -9.88
C VAL A 95 -8.35 1.98 -9.90
N ILE A 96 -8.43 3.07 -9.15
CA ILE A 96 -9.57 3.96 -9.13
C ILE A 96 -9.09 5.40 -9.31
N ALA A 97 -9.47 6.00 -10.43
CA ALA A 97 -8.97 7.31 -10.83
C ALA A 97 -9.78 8.44 -10.23
N GLN A 98 -9.10 9.43 -9.66
CA GLN A 98 -9.70 10.70 -9.29
C GLN A 98 -9.43 11.77 -10.35
N GLY A 99 -10.30 12.78 -10.38
CA GLY A 99 -10.08 13.98 -11.19
C GLY A 99 -9.07 14.94 -10.55
N ALA A 100 -9.08 16.18 -11.02
CA ALA A 100 -8.30 17.27 -10.44
C ALA A 100 -8.84 17.67 -9.07
N GLY A 101 -7.93 18.01 -8.15
CA GLY A 101 -8.22 18.77 -6.96
C GLY A 101 -8.36 20.27 -7.28
N THR A 102 -8.02 21.12 -6.31
CA THR A 102 -8.14 22.60 -6.48
C THR A 102 -6.80 23.29 -6.33
N GLY A 103 -6.63 24.43 -7.00
CA GLY A 103 -5.36 25.17 -7.04
C GLY A 103 -4.67 25.12 -8.40
N LYS A 104 -3.35 25.25 -8.41
CA LYS A 104 -2.53 25.26 -9.64
C LYS A 104 -1.69 24.00 -9.73
N ALA A 105 -1.47 23.50 -10.94
CA ALA A 105 -0.57 22.37 -11.22
C ALA A 105 0.92 22.80 -11.18
N ASP A 106 1.33 23.61 -10.21
CA ASP A 106 2.71 24.09 -10.11
C ASP A 106 3.61 22.97 -9.57
N ALA A 107 4.59 22.57 -10.37
CA ALA A 107 5.56 21.52 -10.02
C ALA A 107 6.88 22.08 -9.46
N GLY A 108 7.02 23.40 -9.40
CA GLY A 108 8.24 24.09 -9.02
C GLY A 108 8.98 24.64 -10.24
N SER A 109 10.10 25.31 -9.96
CA SER A 109 10.89 25.94 -11.00
C SER A 109 12.38 25.87 -10.72
N LEU A 110 13.16 26.01 -11.78
CA LEU A 110 14.61 26.05 -11.76
C LEU A 110 15.06 27.22 -12.64
N THR A 111 15.81 28.15 -12.05
CA THR A 111 16.39 29.31 -12.74
C THR A 111 17.84 29.01 -13.08
N LEU A 112 18.21 29.12 -14.35
CA LEU A 112 19.59 29.03 -14.82
C LEU A 112 20.10 30.41 -15.19
N SER A 113 21.25 30.81 -14.67
CA SER A 113 21.94 32.06 -15.01
C SER A 113 23.44 31.85 -15.21
N GLY A 114 24.12 32.88 -15.74
CA GLY A 114 25.55 32.84 -16.01
C GLY A 114 25.90 32.29 -17.39
N THR A 115 27.20 32.10 -17.63
CA THR A 115 27.76 31.59 -18.89
C THR A 115 28.78 30.52 -18.58
N ALA A 116 28.64 29.36 -19.19
CA ALA A 116 29.54 28.24 -18.95
C ALA A 116 30.99 28.59 -19.34
N THR A 117 31.94 28.29 -18.45
CA THR A 117 33.38 28.54 -18.68
C THR A 117 34.13 27.33 -19.26
N GLY A 118 33.45 26.20 -19.41
CA GLY A 118 33.98 24.97 -19.96
C GLY A 118 32.88 24.04 -20.45
N ASP A 119 33.28 22.97 -21.16
CA ASP A 119 32.37 21.92 -21.60
C ASP A 119 31.97 21.02 -20.43
N GLY A 120 30.74 20.52 -20.44
CA GLY A 120 30.24 19.67 -19.36
C GLY A 120 28.82 19.16 -19.60
N VAL A 121 28.17 18.69 -18.54
CA VAL A 121 26.79 18.20 -18.60
C VAL A 121 26.03 18.70 -17.39
N LEU A 122 24.96 19.45 -17.61
CA LEU A 122 24.00 19.81 -16.57
C LEU A 122 23.06 18.62 -16.33
N ARG A 123 22.93 18.20 -15.07
CA ARG A 123 22.11 17.06 -14.67
C ARG A 123 21.06 17.51 -13.67
N VAL A 124 19.80 17.42 -14.10
CA VAL A 124 18.64 17.83 -13.31
C VAL A 124 17.76 16.62 -13.06
N TYR A 125 17.29 16.49 -11.83
CA TYR A 125 16.36 15.44 -11.42
C TYR A 125 15.05 16.09 -11.03
N VAL A 126 13.95 15.58 -11.56
CA VAL A 126 12.60 16.09 -11.25
C VAL A 126 11.70 14.91 -10.92
N GLY A 127 11.25 14.83 -9.66
CA GLY A 127 10.56 13.66 -9.11
C GLY A 127 11.39 12.37 -9.25
N GLY A 128 12.71 12.47 -9.25
CA GLY A 128 13.63 11.34 -9.49
C GLY A 128 13.87 10.99 -10.96
N ARG A 129 13.20 11.62 -11.92
CA ARG A 129 13.53 11.45 -13.35
C ARG A 129 14.75 12.28 -13.72
N ARG A 130 15.75 11.66 -14.35
CA ARG A 130 17.02 12.29 -14.73
C ARG A 130 16.94 12.91 -16.12
N TYR A 131 17.26 14.21 -16.21
CA TYR A 131 17.42 14.95 -17.45
C TYR A 131 18.87 15.46 -17.58
N GLN A 132 19.47 15.25 -18.74
CA GLN A 132 20.85 15.62 -19.01
C GLN A 132 20.92 16.57 -20.21
N VAL A 133 21.60 17.70 -20.03
CA VAL A 133 21.81 18.70 -21.08
C VAL A 133 23.31 18.90 -21.28
N ALA A 134 23.78 18.64 -22.50
CA ALA A 134 25.16 18.93 -22.88
C ALA A 134 25.42 20.43 -22.87
N VAL A 135 26.49 20.83 -22.18
CA VAL A 135 26.94 22.21 -22.03
C VAL A 135 28.25 22.38 -22.80
N THR A 136 28.30 23.44 -23.60
CA THR A 136 29.52 23.86 -24.30
C THR A 136 30.01 25.18 -23.71
N SER A 137 31.32 25.37 -23.63
CA SER A 137 31.94 26.63 -23.21
C SER A 137 31.34 27.82 -23.98
N GLY A 138 30.98 28.87 -23.26
CA GLY A 138 30.32 30.07 -23.80
C GLY A 138 28.80 29.99 -23.91
N GLN A 139 28.16 28.84 -23.66
CA GLN A 139 26.69 28.75 -23.62
C GLN A 139 26.13 29.46 -22.40
N LYS A 140 25.06 30.24 -22.61
CA LYS A 140 24.38 30.99 -21.55
C LYS A 140 23.35 30.12 -20.83
N GLY A 141 23.11 30.41 -19.55
CA GLY A 141 22.07 29.76 -18.75
C GLY A 141 20.71 29.71 -19.46
N LYS A 142 20.33 30.81 -20.13
CA LYS A 142 19.12 30.89 -20.95
C LYS A 142 19.04 29.81 -22.03
N GLU A 143 20.11 29.60 -22.79
CA GLU A 143 20.13 28.60 -23.88
C GLU A 143 20.01 27.18 -23.31
N LEU A 144 20.61 26.95 -22.16
CA LEU A 144 20.54 25.67 -21.45
C LEU A 144 19.15 25.43 -20.85
N ALA A 145 18.46 26.46 -20.37
CA ALA A 145 17.09 26.38 -19.90
C ALA A 145 16.13 25.99 -21.02
N ASP A 146 16.30 26.57 -22.21
CA ASP A 146 15.51 26.22 -23.40
C ASP A 146 15.74 24.74 -23.79
N LYS A 147 17.01 24.27 -23.75
CA LYS A 147 17.35 22.85 -23.98
C LYS A 147 16.78 21.92 -22.90
N LEU A 148 16.81 22.32 -21.63
CA LEU A 148 16.27 21.54 -20.53
C LEU A 148 14.75 21.38 -20.65
N ALA A 149 14.04 22.47 -20.93
CA ALA A 149 12.60 22.43 -21.14
C ALA A 149 12.23 21.50 -22.32
N LEU A 150 13.00 21.54 -23.41
CA LEU A 150 12.83 20.62 -24.54
C LEU A 150 13.08 19.16 -24.15
N ALA A 151 14.15 18.89 -23.40
CA ALA A 151 14.47 17.53 -22.93
C ALA A 151 13.36 16.95 -22.05
N ILE A 152 12.80 17.75 -21.14
CA ILE A 152 11.66 17.36 -20.30
C ILE A 152 10.42 17.06 -21.16
N ASN A 153 10.06 17.95 -22.08
CA ASN A 153 8.86 17.76 -22.92
C ASN A 153 9.00 16.63 -23.95
N THR A 154 10.22 16.14 -24.20
CA THR A 154 10.47 14.96 -25.05
C THR A 154 10.17 13.65 -24.31
N ASP A 155 10.35 13.62 -22.98
CA ASP A 155 9.87 12.53 -22.12
C ASP A 155 8.36 12.62 -21.97
N ARG A 156 7.64 12.02 -22.92
CA ARG A 156 6.17 12.06 -22.95
C ARG A 156 5.51 11.38 -21.75
N ASP A 157 6.24 10.54 -21.02
CA ASP A 157 5.73 9.80 -19.87
C ASP A 157 5.99 10.56 -18.56
N ALA A 158 6.69 11.71 -18.60
CA ALA A 158 6.86 12.62 -17.47
C ALA A 158 5.49 13.08 -16.95
N PRO A 159 5.27 13.10 -15.62
CA PRO A 159 4.03 13.63 -15.06
C PRO A 159 4.04 15.15 -14.95
N PHE A 160 4.93 15.81 -15.69
CA PHE A 160 5.08 17.24 -15.73
C PHE A 160 5.57 17.65 -17.12
N THR A 161 5.30 18.90 -17.45
CA THR A 161 5.81 19.60 -18.62
C THR A 161 6.68 20.76 -18.14
N ALA A 162 7.50 21.31 -19.03
CA ALA A 162 8.36 22.44 -18.69
C ALA A 162 8.26 23.56 -19.73
N ALA A 163 8.32 24.81 -19.27
CA ALA A 163 8.42 25.99 -20.12
C ALA A 163 9.59 26.85 -19.66
N SER A 164 10.41 27.31 -20.59
CA SER A 164 11.50 28.27 -20.33
C SER A 164 11.05 29.68 -20.69
N ALA A 165 11.21 30.62 -19.76
CA ALA A 165 10.89 32.03 -19.97
C ALA A 165 11.90 32.94 -19.26
N ALA A 166 12.19 34.10 -19.86
CA ALA A 166 13.03 35.11 -19.22
C ALA A 166 12.41 35.58 -17.89
N PRO A 167 13.22 35.83 -16.83
CA PRO A 167 12.72 36.38 -15.58
C PRO A 167 12.02 37.74 -15.82
N THR A 168 11.01 38.06 -15.02
CA THR A 168 10.29 39.34 -15.07
C THR A 168 10.89 40.35 -14.08
N GLY A 169 11.18 41.58 -14.51
CA GLY A 169 11.74 42.64 -13.66
C GLY A 169 12.49 43.72 -14.44
N ALA A 170 12.96 44.78 -13.75
CA ALA A 170 13.75 45.86 -14.36
C ALA A 170 15.25 45.52 -14.47
N ASP A 171 15.75 44.56 -13.68
CA ASP A 171 17.16 44.14 -13.60
C ASP A 171 17.34 42.67 -14.03
N VAL A 172 16.84 42.31 -15.21
CA VAL A 172 16.90 40.93 -15.71
C VAL A 172 18.29 40.65 -16.29
N ASP A 173 19.02 39.71 -15.67
CA ASP A 173 20.23 39.14 -16.24
C ASP A 173 19.92 38.51 -17.61
N ALA A 174 20.51 39.06 -18.69
CA ALA A 174 20.30 38.61 -20.06
C ALA A 174 20.79 37.17 -20.32
N THR A 175 21.56 36.60 -19.40
CA THR A 175 21.99 35.20 -19.43
C THR A 175 21.04 34.26 -18.68
N SER A 176 20.00 34.79 -18.02
CA SER A 176 19.11 34.04 -17.15
C SER A 176 17.79 33.62 -17.81
N SER A 177 17.28 32.44 -17.44
CA SER A 177 15.94 31.96 -17.77
C SER A 177 15.39 31.05 -16.69
N VAL A 178 14.08 31.12 -16.47
CA VAL A 178 13.34 30.28 -15.52
C VAL A 178 12.69 29.14 -16.27
N VAL A 179 13.03 27.91 -15.89
CA VAL A 179 12.33 26.69 -16.30
C VAL A 179 11.23 26.43 -15.28
N SER A 180 10.01 26.81 -15.64
CA SER A 180 8.80 26.56 -14.85
C SER A 180 8.22 25.21 -15.24
N MET A 181 7.96 24.37 -14.23
CA MET A 181 7.42 23.03 -14.44
C MET A 181 5.94 23.01 -14.06
N THR A 182 5.14 22.32 -14.85
CA THR A 182 3.69 22.19 -14.64
C THR A 182 3.32 20.73 -14.61
N SER A 183 2.76 20.26 -13.49
CA SER A 183 2.30 18.88 -13.32
C SER A 183 1.12 18.56 -14.26
N CYS A 184 1.01 17.30 -14.66
CA CYS A 184 -0.09 16.77 -15.47
C CYS A 184 -1.36 16.49 -14.63
N PHE A 185 -1.32 16.75 -13.32
CA PHE A 185 -2.44 16.61 -12.41
C PHE A 185 -2.42 17.73 -11.34
N ILE A 186 -3.55 17.93 -10.65
CA ILE A 186 -3.71 18.99 -9.64
C ILE A 186 -4.03 18.35 -8.29
N GLY A 187 -3.09 18.38 -7.36
CA GLY A 187 -3.22 17.91 -5.98
C GLY A 187 -1.98 18.29 -5.17
N GLU A 188 -1.91 17.91 -3.89
CA GLU A 188 -0.72 18.21 -3.07
C GLU A 188 0.56 17.61 -3.66
N CYS A 189 0.42 16.48 -4.36
CA CYS A 189 1.49 15.78 -5.06
C CYS A 189 1.91 16.41 -6.40
N SER A 190 1.28 17.52 -6.83
CA SER A 190 1.70 18.26 -8.03
C SER A 190 3.08 18.87 -7.88
N ALA A 191 3.46 19.21 -6.63
CA ALA A 191 4.80 19.67 -6.31
C ALA A 191 5.78 18.49 -6.45
N HIS A 192 6.80 18.66 -7.28
CA HIS A 192 7.85 17.66 -7.46
C HIS A 192 9.14 18.13 -6.81
N ASP A 193 9.91 17.17 -6.30
CA ASP A 193 11.28 17.43 -5.90
C ASP A 193 12.11 17.79 -7.15
N ILE A 194 12.85 18.89 -7.09
CA ILE A 194 13.78 19.31 -8.12
C ILE A 194 15.17 19.37 -7.47
N ARG A 195 16.14 18.66 -8.04
CA ARG A 195 17.52 18.69 -7.54
C ARG A 195 18.55 18.56 -8.65
N LEU A 196 19.79 18.87 -8.33
CA LEU A 196 20.94 18.71 -9.21
C LEU A 196 21.84 17.59 -8.71
N ASN A 197 22.57 16.98 -9.63
CA ASN A 197 23.76 16.18 -9.32
C ASN A 197 23.53 15.16 -8.21
N TYR A 198 22.55 14.27 -8.41
CA TYR A 198 22.17 13.29 -7.38
C TYR A 198 23.28 12.26 -7.14
N TYR A 199 23.97 11.80 -8.20
CA TYR A 199 25.03 10.81 -8.08
C TYR A 199 26.39 11.45 -7.79
N ASP A 200 27.25 10.72 -7.09
CA ASP A 200 28.63 11.13 -6.83
C ASP A 200 29.40 11.40 -8.13
N GLY A 201 30.15 12.51 -8.14
CA GLY A 201 30.91 12.96 -9.31
C GLY A 201 30.10 13.76 -10.33
N GLU A 202 28.78 13.90 -10.14
CA GLU A 202 28.00 14.87 -10.89
C GLU A 202 28.26 16.28 -10.35
N THR A 203 28.58 17.21 -11.24
CA THR A 203 28.80 18.61 -10.90
C THR A 203 28.12 19.52 -11.90
N THR A 204 27.69 20.69 -11.42
CA THR A 204 27.20 21.76 -12.28
C THR A 204 28.39 22.37 -13.01
N PRO A 205 28.35 22.52 -14.34
CA PRO A 205 29.44 23.16 -15.08
C PRO A 205 29.76 24.56 -14.57
N ASP A 206 31.05 24.88 -14.49
CA ASP A 206 31.54 26.16 -13.98
C ASP A 206 30.98 27.36 -14.75
N GLY A 207 30.75 28.48 -14.05
CA GLY A 207 30.19 29.70 -14.62
C GLY A 207 28.65 29.72 -14.72
N LEU A 208 27.99 28.60 -14.43
CA LEU A 208 26.53 28.52 -14.32
C LEU A 208 26.09 28.60 -12.86
N THR A 209 25.00 29.32 -12.60
CA THR A 209 24.30 29.31 -11.32
C THR A 209 22.91 28.74 -11.52
N VAL A 210 22.49 27.90 -10.57
CA VAL A 210 21.16 27.27 -10.60
C VAL A 210 20.45 27.56 -9.29
N VAL A 211 19.24 28.11 -9.38
CA VAL A 211 18.38 28.37 -8.22
C VAL A 211 17.10 27.58 -8.38
N ILE A 212 16.82 26.69 -7.43
CA ILE A 212 15.60 25.89 -7.40
C ILE A 212 14.61 26.55 -6.45
N ALA A 213 13.36 26.70 -6.90
CA ALA A 213 12.28 27.24 -6.10
C ALA A 213 11.09 26.25 -6.07
N PRO A 214 10.66 25.79 -4.88
CA PRO A 214 9.44 25.01 -4.76
C PRO A 214 8.21 25.88 -5.08
N PRO A 215 7.04 25.26 -5.36
CA PRO A 215 5.79 25.99 -5.52
C PRO A 215 5.47 26.90 -4.32
N ALA A 216 4.96 28.11 -4.59
CA ALA A 216 4.62 29.06 -3.52
C ALA A 216 3.42 28.61 -2.66
N ALA A 217 2.55 27.76 -3.21
CA ALA A 217 1.44 27.13 -2.51
C ALA A 217 1.24 25.72 -3.06
N LYS A 218 0.86 24.78 -2.19
CA LYS A 218 0.45 23.43 -2.59
C LYS A 218 -1.02 23.47 -3.04
N ALA A 219 -1.34 22.75 -4.11
CA ALA A 219 -2.73 22.48 -4.48
C ALA A 219 -3.38 21.53 -3.46
N THR A 220 -4.70 21.51 -3.42
CA THR A 220 -5.48 20.62 -2.55
C THR A 220 -5.83 19.34 -3.31
N ASN A 221 -5.81 18.19 -2.64
CA ASN A 221 -6.16 16.89 -3.23
C ASN A 221 -7.64 16.83 -3.68
N PRO A 222 -7.98 15.95 -4.64
CA PRO A 222 -9.37 15.69 -5.00
C PRO A 222 -10.13 14.98 -3.87
N ASP A 223 -11.46 15.14 -3.84
CA ASP A 223 -12.34 14.39 -2.93
C ASP A 223 -12.47 12.93 -3.40
N ILE A 224 -12.29 11.97 -2.48
CA ILE A 224 -12.41 10.54 -2.77
C ILE A 224 -13.77 9.93 -2.42
N THR A 225 -14.77 10.73 -1.99
CA THR A 225 -16.05 10.21 -1.48
C THR A 225 -16.74 9.31 -2.50
N ARG A 226 -16.77 9.73 -3.77
CA ARG A 226 -17.35 8.94 -4.87
C ARG A 226 -16.55 7.68 -5.17
N SER A 227 -15.23 7.80 -5.20
CA SER A 227 -14.33 6.66 -5.36
C SER A 227 -14.57 5.58 -4.30
N VAL A 228 -14.66 5.97 -3.03
CA VAL A 228 -14.92 5.05 -1.91
C VAL A 228 -16.31 4.41 -2.00
N ALA A 229 -17.35 5.17 -2.34
CA ALA A 229 -18.70 4.64 -2.54
C ALA A 229 -18.76 3.57 -3.67
N ASN A 230 -17.91 3.70 -4.68
CA ASN A 230 -17.85 2.82 -5.84
C ASN A 230 -16.87 1.64 -5.70
N MET A 231 -16.20 1.47 -4.56
CA MET A 231 -15.32 0.32 -4.31
C MET A 231 -16.05 -1.03 -4.43
N GLY A 232 -17.38 -1.04 -4.26
CA GLY A 232 -18.21 -2.24 -4.38
C GLY A 232 -17.95 -3.27 -3.27
N GLU A 233 -18.34 -4.51 -3.50
CA GLU A 233 -18.25 -5.58 -2.50
C GLU A 233 -16.92 -6.36 -2.54
N ARG A 234 -16.11 -6.15 -3.58
CA ARG A 234 -14.82 -6.82 -3.73
C ARG A 234 -13.93 -6.50 -2.52
N GLN A 235 -13.21 -7.52 -2.05
CA GLN A 235 -12.17 -7.36 -1.05
C GLN A 235 -10.89 -6.85 -1.73
N TYR A 236 -10.32 -5.79 -1.18
CA TYR A 236 -9.00 -5.28 -1.54
C TYR A 236 -8.11 -5.39 -0.30
N ASN A 237 -7.21 -6.37 -0.30
CA ASN A 237 -6.32 -6.66 0.82
C ASN A 237 -5.29 -5.56 1.04
N TYR A 238 -4.92 -4.87 -0.04
CA TYR A 238 -3.96 -3.79 -0.05
C TYR A 238 -4.57 -2.56 -0.73
N VAL A 239 -4.53 -1.41 -0.08
CA VAL A 239 -5.02 -0.15 -0.66
C VAL A 239 -3.88 0.85 -0.72
N VAL A 240 -3.42 1.22 -1.92
CA VAL A 240 -2.37 2.25 -2.09
C VAL A 240 -3.03 3.62 -2.09
N MET A 241 -2.58 4.51 -1.21
CA MET A 241 -3.15 5.84 -1.03
C MET A 241 -2.10 6.93 -1.20
N PRO A 242 -2.24 7.83 -2.20
CA PRO A 242 -1.28 8.90 -2.45
C PRO A 242 -1.53 10.15 -1.58
N TYR A 243 -2.78 10.40 -1.18
CA TYR A 243 -3.16 11.62 -0.46
C TYR A 243 -3.00 11.45 1.05
N LYS A 244 -2.49 12.49 1.70
CA LYS A 244 -2.25 12.52 3.16
C LYS A 244 -3.15 13.49 3.91
N ASP A 245 -4.06 14.18 3.22
CA ASP A 245 -4.96 15.12 3.85
C ASP A 245 -5.99 14.41 4.75
N GLN A 246 -6.33 15.08 5.85
CA GLN A 246 -7.18 14.49 6.89
C GLN A 246 -8.57 14.12 6.38
N ALA A 247 -9.15 14.90 5.44
CA ALA A 247 -10.49 14.67 4.93
C ALA A 247 -10.57 13.34 4.17
N ASN A 248 -9.68 13.12 3.20
CA ASN A 248 -9.64 11.89 2.42
C ASN A 248 -9.29 10.67 3.29
N LEU A 249 -8.32 10.79 4.19
CA LEU A 249 -7.94 9.68 5.07
C LEU A 249 -9.08 9.30 6.05
N ASN A 250 -9.89 10.25 6.51
CA ASN A 250 -11.05 9.96 7.37
C ASN A 250 -12.18 9.23 6.61
N ILE A 251 -12.41 9.58 5.35
CA ILE A 251 -13.36 8.87 4.48
C ILE A 251 -12.93 7.41 4.35
N LEU A 252 -11.65 7.18 4.03
CA LEU A 252 -11.12 5.84 3.83
C LEU A 252 -11.06 5.02 5.12
N SER A 253 -10.68 5.63 6.24
CA SER A 253 -10.68 4.99 7.57
C SER A 253 -12.09 4.51 7.96
N THR A 254 -13.11 5.37 7.75
CA THR A 254 -14.50 5.00 8.02
C THR A 254 -14.95 3.80 7.18
N GLU A 255 -14.57 3.76 5.90
CA GLU A 255 -14.90 2.63 5.03
C GLU A 255 -14.17 1.35 5.44
N LEU A 256 -12.87 1.42 5.74
CA LEU A 256 -12.09 0.26 6.14
C LEU A 256 -12.57 -0.34 7.47
N LEU A 257 -13.02 0.48 8.43
CA LEU A 257 -13.62 -0.02 9.66
C LEU A 257 -14.95 -0.76 9.40
N LYS A 258 -15.76 -0.30 8.44
CA LYS A 258 -16.98 -1.04 8.03
C LYS A 258 -16.63 -2.37 7.38
N ARG A 259 -15.60 -2.38 6.53
CA ARG A 259 -15.12 -3.57 5.81
C ARG A 259 -14.48 -4.61 6.75
N TRP A 260 -13.67 -4.15 7.70
CA TRP A 260 -13.11 -4.94 8.79
C TRP A 260 -14.16 -5.41 9.79
N GLY A 261 -15.33 -4.75 9.82
CA GLY A 261 -16.41 -5.10 10.72
C GLY A 261 -16.92 -6.53 10.52
N PRO A 262 -17.60 -7.09 11.54
CA PRO A 262 -18.03 -8.49 11.56
C PRO A 262 -19.12 -8.81 10.54
N VAL A 263 -19.72 -7.79 9.89
CA VAL A 263 -20.77 -8.00 8.87
C VAL A 263 -20.16 -8.14 7.48
N LYS A 264 -19.19 -7.29 7.13
CA LYS A 264 -18.58 -7.29 5.78
C LYS A 264 -17.43 -8.29 5.66
N MET A 265 -16.59 -8.42 6.69
CA MET A 265 -15.44 -9.33 6.71
C MET A 265 -14.61 -9.26 5.40
N SER A 266 -14.41 -8.05 4.89
CA SER A 266 -13.77 -7.73 3.61
C SER A 266 -12.52 -6.90 3.89
N ASP A 267 -11.64 -7.49 4.68
CA ASP A 267 -10.51 -6.85 5.33
C ASP A 267 -9.48 -6.31 4.34
N GLY A 268 -8.81 -5.23 4.72
CA GLY A 268 -7.70 -4.65 3.98
C GLY A 268 -7.00 -3.54 4.79
N ALA A 269 -5.79 -3.18 4.37
CA ALA A 269 -5.01 -2.10 4.97
C ALA A 269 -4.48 -1.12 3.92
N VAL A 270 -4.28 0.13 4.33
CA VAL A 270 -3.80 1.23 3.49
C VAL A 270 -2.29 1.38 3.59
N TRP A 271 -1.65 1.53 2.44
CA TRP A 271 -0.22 1.69 2.25
C TRP A 271 0.08 3.10 1.74
N MET A 272 0.93 3.80 2.48
CA MET A 272 1.36 5.17 2.20
C MET A 272 2.87 5.31 2.35
N ALA A 273 3.39 6.44 1.88
CA ALA A 273 4.76 6.86 2.15
C ALA A 273 4.83 8.37 2.38
N HIS A 274 5.91 8.80 3.02
CA HIS A 274 6.19 10.22 3.26
C HIS A 274 7.69 10.52 3.10
N THR A 275 8.01 11.42 2.16
CA THR A 275 9.36 11.84 1.77
C THR A 275 9.72 13.24 2.27
N GLY A 276 9.00 13.73 3.27
CA GLY A 276 9.26 15.03 3.88
C GLY A 276 10.50 15.01 4.77
N THR A 277 10.68 16.09 5.52
CA THR A 277 11.64 16.14 6.63
C THR A 277 11.19 15.25 7.78
N GLN A 278 12.12 14.86 8.66
CA GLN A 278 11.82 14.05 9.85
C GLN A 278 10.75 14.70 10.74
N GLY A 279 10.75 16.04 10.87
CA GLY A 279 9.73 16.78 11.60
C GLY A 279 8.33 16.73 10.96
N GLU A 280 8.23 16.91 9.64
CA GLU A 280 6.94 16.79 8.91
C GLU A 280 6.37 15.38 9.02
N ILE A 281 7.20 14.35 8.89
CA ILE A 281 6.80 12.95 8.99
C ILE A 281 6.30 12.64 10.41
N THR A 282 6.99 13.14 11.44
CA THR A 282 6.59 12.96 12.85
C THR A 282 5.23 13.61 13.12
N ALA A 283 5.05 14.86 12.70
CA ALA A 283 3.78 15.57 12.85
C ALA A 283 2.62 14.85 12.15
N PHE A 284 2.88 14.26 10.97
CA PHE A 284 1.89 13.44 10.27
C PHE A 284 1.51 12.18 11.07
N GLY A 285 2.49 11.43 11.57
CA GLY A 285 2.24 10.25 12.41
C GLY A 285 1.46 10.59 13.68
N GLU A 286 1.79 11.70 14.32
CA GLU A 286 1.12 12.19 15.52
C GLU A 286 -0.34 12.62 15.29
N SER A 287 -0.68 13.05 14.08
CA SER A 287 -2.03 13.47 13.72
C SER A 287 -3.03 12.31 13.55
N ARG A 288 -2.56 11.05 13.57
CA ARG A 288 -3.39 9.86 13.30
C ARG A 288 -3.17 8.71 14.29
N ASN A 289 -4.08 7.75 14.30
CA ASN A 289 -4.02 6.56 15.17
C ASN A 289 -4.73 5.34 14.54
N ASP A 290 -4.62 5.18 13.22
CA ASP A 290 -5.36 4.17 12.45
C ASP A 290 -4.59 2.83 12.39
N PHE A 291 -5.20 1.75 12.91
CA PHE A 291 -4.57 0.42 12.90
C PHE A 291 -4.62 -0.29 11.53
N LEU A 292 -5.43 0.21 10.58
CA LEU A 292 -5.52 -0.31 9.21
C LEU A 292 -4.71 0.52 8.22
N PHE A 293 -3.82 1.40 8.68
CA PHE A 293 -2.98 2.24 7.84
C PHE A 293 -1.53 2.01 8.21
N THR A 294 -0.66 2.00 7.21
CA THR A 294 0.79 2.00 7.39
C THR A 294 1.40 3.07 6.48
N CYS A 295 2.37 3.81 7.00
CA CYS A 295 3.06 4.88 6.28
C CYS A 295 4.56 4.71 6.43
N SER A 296 5.29 4.61 5.32
CA SER A 296 6.74 4.43 5.32
C SER A 296 7.47 5.77 5.19
N ALA A 297 8.38 6.05 6.12
CA ALA A 297 9.24 7.22 6.09
C ALA A 297 10.44 7.01 5.15
N VAL A 298 10.55 7.86 4.14
CA VAL A 298 11.68 7.85 3.19
C VAL A 298 12.15 9.29 2.95
N PRO A 299 12.75 9.94 3.97
CA PRO A 299 12.90 11.40 3.98
C PRO A 299 13.72 11.92 2.81
N LYS A 300 13.23 13.00 2.20
CA LYS A 300 13.84 13.70 1.07
C LYS A 300 14.28 12.79 -0.09
N ALA A 301 13.59 11.66 -0.27
CA ALA A 301 13.79 10.84 -1.46
C ALA A 301 13.46 11.65 -2.73
N PRO A 302 14.20 11.46 -3.84
CA PRO A 302 13.92 12.15 -5.09
C PRO A 302 12.55 11.82 -5.68
N GLU A 303 12.11 10.56 -5.60
CA GLU A 303 10.78 10.18 -6.08
C GLU A 303 9.66 10.62 -5.13
N PRO A 304 8.47 10.95 -5.66
CA PRO A 304 7.35 11.41 -4.85
C PRO A 304 6.70 10.28 -4.03
N ASP A 305 5.96 10.69 -2.99
CA ASP A 305 5.29 9.80 -2.02
C ASP A 305 4.43 8.70 -2.65
N TYR A 306 3.70 9.02 -3.72
CA TYR A 306 2.78 8.08 -4.35
C TYR A 306 3.53 6.93 -5.06
N ILE A 307 4.75 7.17 -5.55
CA ILE A 307 5.61 6.12 -6.11
C ILE A 307 6.16 5.24 -4.99
N TRP A 308 6.58 5.84 -3.88
CA TRP A 308 7.03 5.08 -2.71
C TRP A 308 5.90 4.22 -2.12
N ALA A 309 4.70 4.77 -1.97
CA ALA A 309 3.53 4.03 -1.49
C ALA A 309 3.22 2.82 -2.39
N ALA A 310 3.21 3.02 -3.72
CA ALA A 310 3.00 1.94 -4.68
C ALA A 310 4.13 0.90 -4.63
N SER A 311 5.39 1.33 -4.53
CA SER A 311 6.56 0.44 -4.56
C SER A 311 6.70 -0.40 -3.29
N VAL A 312 6.46 0.20 -2.13
CA VAL A 312 6.48 -0.52 -0.84
C VAL A 312 5.33 -1.54 -0.81
N CYS A 313 4.12 -1.15 -1.22
CA CYS A 313 3.00 -2.07 -1.33
C CYS A 313 3.29 -3.22 -2.31
N ALA A 314 3.83 -2.92 -3.49
CA ALA A 314 4.21 -3.92 -4.49
C ALA A 314 5.24 -4.91 -3.94
N THR A 315 6.19 -4.43 -3.14
CA THR A 315 7.25 -5.27 -2.52
C THR A 315 6.69 -6.16 -1.40
N CYS A 316 5.82 -5.61 -0.55
CA CYS A 316 5.33 -6.31 0.63
C CYS A 316 4.15 -7.26 0.36
N ALA A 317 3.27 -6.92 -0.59
CA ALA A 317 2.05 -7.69 -0.86
C ALA A 317 2.30 -9.17 -1.22
N PRO A 318 3.27 -9.52 -2.09
CA PRO A 318 3.59 -10.93 -2.37
C PRO A 318 4.08 -11.66 -1.13
N SER A 319 4.91 -11.02 -0.30
CA SER A 319 5.43 -11.62 0.93
C SER A 319 4.30 -11.93 1.92
N LEU A 320 3.40 -10.96 2.14
CA LEU A 320 2.24 -11.11 3.02
C LEU A 320 1.20 -12.08 2.48
N SER A 321 1.11 -12.23 1.15
CA SER A 321 0.26 -13.25 0.51
C SER A 321 0.80 -14.66 0.70
N ILE A 322 2.12 -14.83 0.75
CA ILE A 322 2.76 -16.13 0.98
C ILE A 322 2.67 -16.50 2.45
N ASP A 323 3.02 -15.57 3.33
CA ASP A 323 3.01 -15.77 4.79
C ASP A 323 2.71 -14.42 5.48
N PRO A 324 1.50 -14.23 6.03
CA PRO A 324 1.11 -12.98 6.65
C PRO A 324 1.78 -12.73 8.01
N ALA A 325 2.36 -13.75 8.65
CA ALA A 325 3.06 -13.64 9.93
C ALA A 325 4.57 -13.41 9.75
N ARG A 326 5.11 -13.66 8.54
CA ARG A 326 6.53 -13.47 8.26
C ARG A 326 6.94 -11.99 8.30
N PRO A 327 8.00 -11.63 9.05
CA PRO A 327 8.50 -10.26 9.11
C PRO A 327 8.92 -9.74 7.72
N LEU A 328 8.53 -8.50 7.40
CA LEU A 328 8.88 -7.84 6.12
C LEU A 328 10.30 -7.26 6.05
N GLN A 329 11.11 -7.47 7.08
CA GLN A 329 12.48 -6.97 7.16
C GLN A 329 13.32 -7.40 5.96
N THR A 330 14.22 -6.50 5.53
CA THR A 330 15.22 -6.74 4.47
C THR A 330 14.64 -6.91 3.06
N LEU A 331 13.32 -6.84 2.89
CA LEU A 331 12.72 -6.80 1.56
C LEU A 331 13.20 -5.54 0.83
N ALA A 332 13.92 -5.74 -0.28
CA ALA A 332 14.49 -4.66 -1.08
C ALA A 332 13.40 -3.99 -1.93
N VAL A 333 13.23 -2.68 -1.75
CA VAL A 333 12.38 -1.85 -2.60
C VAL A 333 13.21 -1.45 -3.81
N SER A 334 13.25 -2.37 -4.78
CA SER A 334 14.14 -2.27 -5.95
C SER A 334 13.80 -1.07 -6.84
N SER A 335 14.79 -0.61 -7.61
CA SER A 335 14.65 0.46 -8.61
C SER A 335 14.25 1.84 -8.07
N ARG A 336 14.45 2.09 -6.77
CA ARG A 336 14.21 3.40 -6.14
C ARG A 336 15.49 4.15 -5.84
N MET A 337 15.42 5.47 -5.88
CA MET A 337 16.52 6.36 -5.53
C MET A 337 16.54 6.59 -4.02
N ALA A 338 17.57 6.11 -3.34
CA ALA A 338 17.72 6.30 -1.90
C ALA A 338 17.84 7.80 -1.54
N PRO A 339 17.44 8.20 -0.32
CA PRO A 339 17.85 9.48 0.23
C PRO A 339 19.38 9.64 0.19
N GLN A 340 19.85 10.86 -0.07
CA GLN A 340 21.27 11.19 0.02
C GLN A 340 21.77 10.91 1.43
N LEU A 341 23.06 10.56 1.57
CA LEU A 341 23.64 10.12 2.85
C LEU A 341 23.34 11.09 4.01
N ALA A 342 23.42 12.40 3.77
CA ALA A 342 23.17 13.44 4.76
C ALA A 342 21.70 13.55 5.21
N ASP A 343 20.76 13.04 4.41
CA ASP A 343 19.32 13.07 4.69
C ASP A 343 18.79 11.73 5.24
N ARG A 344 19.64 10.70 5.31
CA ARG A 344 19.26 9.40 5.87
C ARG A 344 19.03 9.52 7.37
N LEU A 345 17.91 8.98 7.85
CA LEU A 345 17.58 8.96 9.26
C LEU A 345 18.62 8.19 10.05
N THR A 346 19.03 8.77 11.17
CA THR A 346 19.78 8.10 12.24
C THR A 346 18.93 6.99 12.89
N ARG A 347 19.58 6.11 13.66
CA ARG A 347 18.86 5.04 14.37
C ARG A 347 17.86 5.62 15.39
N GLU A 348 18.24 6.70 16.05
CA GLU A 348 17.44 7.41 17.04
C GLU A 348 16.19 8.02 16.39
N GLU A 349 16.34 8.71 15.26
CA GLU A 349 15.22 9.26 14.50
C GLU A 349 14.27 8.17 13.99
N ARG A 350 14.79 7.05 13.49
CA ARG A 350 13.95 5.90 13.08
C ARG A 350 13.19 5.31 14.26
N ASN A 351 13.84 5.16 15.41
CA ASN A 351 13.15 4.66 16.61
C ASN A 351 12.04 5.62 17.07
N LEU A 352 12.25 6.93 16.99
CA LEU A 352 11.21 7.94 17.27
C LEU A 352 10.02 7.80 16.31
N LEU A 353 10.27 7.63 15.02
CA LEU A 353 9.21 7.44 14.02
C LEU A 353 8.41 6.14 14.26
N LEU A 354 9.07 5.05 14.65
CA LEU A 354 8.39 3.79 14.99
C LEU A 354 7.44 3.96 16.20
N HIS A 355 7.85 4.71 17.23
CA HIS A 355 6.94 5.09 18.33
C HIS A 355 5.84 6.07 17.88
N GLY A 356 6.13 6.87 16.86
CA GLY A 356 5.20 7.77 16.19
C GLY A 356 4.27 7.10 15.18
N GLY A 357 4.20 5.76 15.11
CA GLY A 357 3.30 5.03 14.21
C GLY A 357 3.67 5.15 12.74
N ILE A 358 4.96 5.37 12.45
CA ILE A 358 5.49 5.50 11.10
C ILE A 358 6.52 4.40 10.87
N ALA A 359 6.29 3.60 9.82
CA ALA A 359 7.20 2.55 9.36
C ALA A 359 8.50 3.15 8.82
N THR A 360 9.58 2.39 8.89
CA THR A 360 10.92 2.86 8.52
C THR A 360 11.58 1.95 7.48
N VAL A 361 12.48 2.56 6.71
CA VAL A 361 13.36 1.87 5.77
C VAL A 361 14.82 2.10 6.16
N THR A 362 15.70 1.21 5.73
CA THR A 362 17.15 1.40 5.78
C THR A 362 17.73 1.38 4.37
N VAL A 363 18.93 1.92 4.21
CA VAL A 363 19.67 1.87 2.94
C VAL A 363 20.86 0.93 3.11
N ALA A 364 20.84 -0.18 2.38
CA ALA A 364 21.89 -1.18 2.34
C ALA A 364 23.03 -0.76 1.39
N ALA A 365 24.04 -1.62 1.25
CA ALA A 365 25.13 -1.41 0.29
C ALA A 365 24.58 -1.28 -1.15
N GLY A 366 25.20 -0.41 -1.95
CA GLY A 366 24.75 -0.13 -3.32
C GLY A 366 23.48 0.73 -3.40
N ASP A 367 23.20 1.52 -2.35
CA ASP A 367 22.03 2.41 -2.26
C ASP A 367 20.67 1.71 -2.41
N VAL A 368 20.63 0.42 -2.07
CA VAL A 368 19.39 -0.36 -2.08
C VAL A 368 18.58 -0.04 -0.84
N VAL A 369 17.41 0.55 -1.02
CA VAL A 369 16.45 0.77 0.07
C VAL A 369 15.76 -0.55 0.41
N GLN A 370 15.65 -0.85 1.70
CA GLN A 370 14.98 -2.06 2.19
C GLN A 370 14.09 -1.74 3.40
N ILE A 371 13.03 -2.52 3.58
CA ILE A 371 12.13 -2.39 4.72
C ILE A 371 12.90 -2.72 6.02
N GLU A 372 12.83 -1.82 7.01
CA GLU A 372 13.39 -2.05 8.34
C GLU A 372 12.31 -2.61 9.29
N ARG A 373 11.17 -1.92 9.37
CA ARG A 373 9.99 -2.42 10.08
C ARG A 373 8.73 -1.72 9.57
N GLN A 374 7.73 -2.52 9.22
CA GLN A 374 6.43 -2.02 8.78
C GLN A 374 5.45 -2.02 9.96
N VAL A 375 5.23 -0.84 10.55
CA VAL A 375 4.24 -0.65 11.62
C VAL A 375 2.97 0.00 11.09
N THR A 376 1.85 -0.21 11.77
CA THR A 376 0.63 0.57 11.54
C THR A 376 0.75 1.96 12.17
N MET A 377 -0.22 2.83 11.89
CA MET A 377 -0.30 4.14 12.54
C MET A 377 -0.91 4.08 13.96
N TYR A 378 -1.21 2.90 14.49
CA TYR A 378 -1.77 2.71 15.83
C TYR A 378 -0.69 2.82 16.91
N ARG A 379 -0.95 3.67 17.90
CA ARG A 379 0.01 4.04 18.96
C ARG A 379 -0.63 4.00 20.34
N VAL A 380 -1.89 4.41 20.44
CA VAL A 380 -2.58 4.61 21.72
C VAL A 380 -3.96 3.98 21.73
N ASN A 381 -4.39 3.53 22.91
CA ASN A 381 -5.75 3.06 23.14
C ASN A 381 -6.75 4.24 23.20
N LYS A 382 -8.03 3.94 23.50
CA LYS A 382 -9.10 4.93 23.59
C LYS A 382 -8.91 5.98 24.71
N TYR A 383 -8.05 5.71 25.69
CA TYR A 383 -7.72 6.60 26.80
C TYR A 383 -6.46 7.41 26.53
N GLY A 384 -5.76 7.16 25.43
CA GLY A 384 -4.50 7.84 25.07
C GLY A 384 -3.25 7.16 25.63
N ASP A 385 -3.37 6.01 26.28
CA ASP A 385 -2.20 5.25 26.76
C ASP A 385 -1.58 4.43 25.64
N VAL A 386 -0.26 4.25 25.68
CA VAL A 386 0.49 3.47 24.69
C VAL A 386 -0.05 2.04 24.63
N ASP A 387 -0.38 1.59 23.41
CA ASP A 387 -0.96 0.28 23.16
C ASP A 387 -0.32 -0.36 21.91
N PRO A 388 0.48 -1.43 22.06
CA PRO A 388 1.15 -2.08 20.94
C PRO A 388 0.30 -3.17 20.24
N SER A 389 -0.97 -3.38 20.62
CA SER A 389 -1.80 -4.50 20.14
C SER A 389 -1.94 -4.61 18.62
N TYR A 390 -1.87 -3.48 17.92
CA TYR A 390 -1.90 -3.42 16.46
C TYR A 390 -0.64 -2.78 15.86
N LEU A 391 0.50 -2.83 16.57
CA LEU A 391 1.71 -2.13 16.15
C LEU A 391 2.25 -2.65 14.81
N ASP A 392 2.45 -3.94 14.66
CA ASP A 392 3.03 -4.54 13.45
C ASP A 392 1.96 -4.84 12.40
N ILE A 393 2.26 -4.58 11.13
CA ILE A 393 1.31 -4.81 10.02
C ILE A 393 1.02 -6.32 9.85
N GLU A 394 2.00 -7.17 10.17
CA GLU A 394 1.89 -8.63 10.15
C GLU A 394 0.75 -9.12 11.07
N THR A 395 0.51 -8.48 12.22
CA THR A 395 -0.62 -8.78 13.09
C THR A 395 -1.96 -8.58 12.37
N ILE A 396 -2.10 -7.50 11.60
CA ILE A 396 -3.33 -7.19 10.86
C ILE A 396 -3.59 -8.23 9.78
N TYR A 397 -2.57 -8.58 9.00
CA TYR A 397 -2.71 -9.56 7.93
C TYR A 397 -2.92 -10.98 8.47
N THR A 398 -2.27 -11.34 9.59
CA THR A 398 -2.50 -12.62 10.26
C THR A 398 -3.94 -12.73 10.74
N LEU A 399 -4.46 -11.72 11.45
CA LEU A 399 -5.87 -11.68 11.87
C LEU A 399 -6.84 -11.75 10.70
N SER A 400 -6.54 -11.07 9.60
CA SER A 400 -7.34 -11.12 8.38
C SER A 400 -7.38 -12.53 7.78
N TYR A 401 -6.24 -13.22 7.73
CA TYR A 401 -6.16 -14.60 7.25
C TYR A 401 -6.89 -15.59 8.18
N LEU A 402 -6.75 -15.45 9.51
CA LEU A 402 -7.50 -16.28 10.46
C LEU A 402 -9.02 -16.11 10.30
N ARG A 403 -9.48 -14.88 10.06
CA ARG A 403 -10.90 -14.62 9.76
C ARG A 403 -11.34 -15.25 8.43
N TYR A 404 -10.53 -15.09 7.38
CA TYR A 404 -10.80 -15.68 6.07
C TYR A 404 -10.88 -17.21 6.13
N SER A 405 -9.91 -17.85 6.78
CA SER A 405 -9.84 -19.30 6.93
C SER A 405 -11.01 -19.83 7.76
N LEU A 406 -11.33 -19.21 8.90
CA LEU A 406 -12.49 -19.57 9.71
C LEU A 406 -13.82 -19.47 8.95
N ARG A 407 -14.03 -18.36 8.22
CA ARG A 407 -15.23 -18.19 7.39
C ARG A 407 -15.34 -19.27 6.33
N THR A 408 -14.24 -19.53 5.62
CA THR A 408 -14.19 -20.50 4.53
C THR A 408 -14.40 -21.92 5.04
N PHE A 409 -13.78 -22.25 6.16
CA PHE A 409 -13.96 -23.52 6.85
C PHE A 409 -15.43 -23.81 7.17
N VAL A 410 -16.12 -22.83 7.77
CA VAL A 410 -17.53 -22.97 8.14
C VAL A 410 -18.43 -23.09 6.91
N THR A 411 -18.24 -22.25 5.89
CA THR A 411 -19.12 -22.24 4.70
C THR A 411 -18.92 -23.45 3.81
N GLN A 412 -17.74 -24.07 3.79
CA GLN A 412 -17.48 -25.29 3.02
C GLN A 412 -18.00 -26.54 3.73
N ARG A 413 -17.77 -26.66 5.04
CA ARG A 413 -18.08 -27.88 5.79
C ARG A 413 -19.48 -27.90 6.38
N PHE A 414 -20.00 -26.75 6.79
CA PHE A 414 -21.28 -26.65 7.50
C PHE A 414 -22.35 -25.77 6.81
N PRO A 415 -22.51 -25.79 5.46
CA PRO A 415 -23.36 -24.80 4.77
C PRO A 415 -24.85 -24.94 5.11
N ARG A 416 -25.38 -26.17 5.14
CA ARG A 416 -26.80 -26.47 5.36
C ARG A 416 -27.03 -27.46 6.51
N HIS A 417 -26.19 -27.38 7.54
CA HIS A 417 -26.30 -28.25 8.71
C HIS A 417 -27.39 -27.75 9.66
N LYS A 418 -28.15 -28.68 10.26
CA LYS A 418 -29.08 -28.37 11.34
C LYS A 418 -28.30 -28.31 12.65
N LEU A 419 -28.62 -27.33 13.49
CA LEU A 419 -28.03 -27.19 14.82
C LEU A 419 -28.80 -28.03 15.85
N ALA A 420 -28.12 -28.97 16.50
CA ALA A 420 -28.68 -29.81 17.56
C ALA A 420 -27.88 -29.66 18.86
N ASP A 421 -28.46 -30.13 19.97
CA ASP A 421 -27.71 -30.25 21.22
C ASP A 421 -26.75 -31.44 21.14
N ASP A 422 -25.72 -31.43 21.97
CA ASP A 422 -24.86 -32.58 22.13
C ASP A 422 -25.68 -33.81 22.57
N ASP A 423 -25.25 -34.98 22.12
CA ASP A 423 -25.89 -36.28 22.39
C ASP A 423 -27.33 -36.42 21.86
N THR A 424 -27.82 -35.50 21.02
CA THR A 424 -29.11 -35.65 20.32
C THR A 424 -29.08 -36.92 19.45
N PRO A 425 -30.01 -37.88 19.63
CA PRO A 425 -30.03 -39.11 18.84
C PRO A 425 -30.51 -38.80 17.41
N VAL A 426 -29.56 -38.62 16.50
CA VAL A 426 -29.81 -38.35 15.08
C VAL A 426 -29.42 -39.56 14.24
N ALA A 427 -30.18 -39.85 13.19
CA ALA A 427 -29.82 -40.91 12.26
C ALA A 427 -28.47 -40.58 11.57
N PRO A 428 -27.60 -41.58 11.33
CA PRO A 428 -26.35 -41.39 10.60
C PRO A 428 -26.53 -40.62 9.28
N GLY A 429 -25.55 -39.85 8.83
CA GLY A 429 -25.63 -39.11 7.55
C GLY A 429 -26.66 -37.97 7.50
N GLN A 430 -27.29 -37.60 8.62
CA GLN A 430 -28.00 -36.32 8.70
C GLN A 430 -27.00 -35.18 8.85
N PRO A 431 -27.13 -34.05 8.11
CA PRO A 431 -26.23 -32.91 8.23
C PRO A 431 -26.53 -32.18 9.54
N ILE A 432 -25.86 -32.58 10.62
CA ILE A 432 -26.04 -32.07 11.98
C ILE A 432 -24.72 -31.48 12.47
N VAL A 433 -24.80 -30.30 13.06
CA VAL A 433 -23.72 -29.71 13.84
C VAL A 433 -24.18 -29.54 15.28
N THR A 434 -23.31 -29.87 16.23
CA THR A 434 -23.53 -29.67 17.67
C THR A 434 -22.35 -28.87 18.25
N PRO A 435 -22.48 -28.28 19.45
CA PRO A 435 -21.36 -27.60 20.10
C PRO A 435 -20.08 -28.45 20.14
N LYS A 436 -20.17 -29.72 20.55
CA LYS A 436 -19.03 -30.65 20.59
C LYS A 436 -18.42 -30.93 19.21
N ILE A 437 -19.24 -31.11 18.18
CA ILE A 437 -18.74 -31.28 16.80
C ILE A 437 -17.98 -30.02 16.37
N MET A 438 -18.56 -28.84 16.59
CA MET A 438 -17.92 -27.59 16.21
C MET A 438 -16.63 -27.35 17.00
N SER A 439 -16.59 -27.65 18.31
CA SER A 439 -15.35 -27.56 19.10
C SER A 439 -14.22 -28.41 18.50
N LEU A 440 -14.50 -29.68 18.17
CA LEU A 440 -13.50 -30.56 17.55
C LEU A 440 -13.02 -30.03 16.18
N GLN A 441 -13.93 -29.43 15.42
CA GLN A 441 -13.65 -28.91 14.08
C GLN A 441 -12.83 -27.61 14.14
N LEU A 442 -13.13 -26.71 15.07
CA LEU A 442 -12.34 -25.51 15.31
C LEU A 442 -10.96 -25.83 15.89
N ILE A 443 -10.84 -26.89 16.69
CA ILE A 443 -9.54 -27.40 17.13
C ILE A 443 -8.71 -27.88 15.93
N ALA A 444 -9.30 -28.61 14.99
CA ALA A 444 -8.61 -29.04 13.78
C ALA A 444 -8.17 -27.85 12.91
N LEU A 445 -8.97 -26.79 12.82
CA LEU A 445 -8.54 -25.54 12.18
C LEU A 445 -7.40 -24.86 12.93
N GLY A 446 -7.43 -24.86 14.27
CA GLY A 446 -6.34 -24.37 15.10
C GLY A 446 -5.04 -25.17 14.91
N GLU A 447 -5.13 -26.48 14.71
CA GLU A 447 -3.99 -27.33 14.34
C GLU A 447 -3.39 -26.91 12.98
N GLU A 448 -4.24 -26.61 11.99
CA GLU A 448 -3.77 -26.07 10.71
C GLU A 448 -3.06 -24.71 10.85
N TRP A 449 -3.59 -23.80 11.68
CA TRP A 449 -2.94 -22.51 11.94
C TRP A 449 -1.58 -22.65 12.63
N VAL A 450 -1.42 -23.66 13.49
CA VAL A 450 -0.14 -23.97 14.16
C VAL A 450 0.85 -24.57 13.18
N ASP A 451 0.41 -25.50 12.33
CA ASP A 451 1.24 -26.09 11.27
C ASP A 451 1.74 -25.04 10.27
N GLN A 452 0.94 -24.00 10.00
CA GLN A 452 1.30 -22.86 9.16
C GLN A 452 2.18 -21.82 9.89
N GLY A 453 2.40 -21.94 11.20
CA GLY A 453 3.18 -21.00 11.98
C GLY A 453 2.51 -19.66 12.23
N LEU A 454 1.17 -19.59 12.17
CA LEU A 454 0.39 -18.36 12.39
C LEU A 454 -0.08 -18.21 13.84
N VAL A 455 -0.32 -19.34 14.50
CA VAL A 455 -0.77 -19.43 15.90
C VAL A 455 0.16 -20.37 16.65
N GLU A 456 0.44 -20.09 17.91
CA GLU A 456 1.17 -20.97 18.84
C GLU A 456 0.28 -21.47 19.98
N ASN A 457 0.82 -22.34 20.85
CA ASN A 457 0.16 -22.78 22.08
C ASN A 457 -1.24 -23.41 21.90
N LEU A 458 -1.36 -24.42 21.03
CA LEU A 458 -2.61 -25.13 20.76
C LEU A 458 -3.35 -25.63 22.03
N ASP A 459 -2.62 -26.06 23.05
CA ASP A 459 -3.22 -26.51 24.31
C ASP A 459 -3.97 -25.38 25.04
N THR A 460 -3.45 -24.16 24.98
CA THR A 460 -4.12 -22.96 25.52
C THR A 460 -5.35 -22.63 24.67
N PHE A 461 -5.23 -22.71 23.34
CA PHE A 461 -6.37 -22.54 22.44
C PHE A 461 -7.49 -23.54 22.76
N LYS A 462 -7.17 -24.82 22.94
CA LYS A 462 -8.12 -25.89 23.33
C LYS A 462 -8.83 -25.60 24.66
N LYS A 463 -8.10 -25.11 25.66
CA LYS A 463 -8.66 -24.79 27.00
C LYS A 463 -9.58 -23.59 26.99
N ASN A 464 -9.28 -22.59 26.18
CA ASN A 464 -10.02 -21.33 26.13
C ASN A 464 -11.13 -21.31 25.07
N LEU A 465 -11.20 -22.33 24.22
CA LEU A 465 -12.25 -22.46 23.21
C LEU A 465 -13.58 -22.76 23.89
N LEU A 466 -14.52 -21.81 23.82
CA LEU A 466 -15.89 -22.00 24.27
C LEU A 466 -16.81 -22.04 23.07
N VAL A 467 -17.63 -23.09 22.99
CA VAL A 467 -18.64 -23.25 21.96
C VAL A 467 -19.94 -23.62 22.65
N GLU A 468 -20.96 -22.80 22.50
CA GLU A 468 -22.24 -23.01 23.14
C GLU A 468 -23.40 -22.69 22.20
N ARG A 469 -24.51 -23.39 22.40
CA ARG A 469 -25.76 -23.06 21.71
C ARG A 469 -26.48 -21.97 22.50
N ASN A 470 -26.82 -20.87 21.84
CA ASN A 470 -27.37 -19.71 22.50
C ASN A 470 -28.69 -20.07 23.23
N ALA A 471 -28.82 -19.64 24.48
CA ALA A 471 -29.95 -19.98 25.33
C ALA A 471 -31.26 -19.29 24.91
N SER A 472 -31.17 -18.08 24.32
CA SER A 472 -32.32 -17.30 23.87
C SER A 472 -32.68 -17.53 22.40
N ASP A 473 -31.68 -17.79 21.55
CA ASP A 473 -31.86 -18.15 20.14
C ASP A 473 -31.29 -19.55 19.87
N ARG A 474 -32.15 -20.55 19.88
CA ARG A 474 -31.75 -21.95 19.69
C ARG A 474 -31.29 -22.25 18.26
N ASN A 475 -31.37 -21.32 17.32
CA ASN A 475 -30.80 -21.48 15.97
C ASN A 475 -29.39 -20.89 15.87
N ARG A 476 -28.85 -20.32 16.95
CA ARG A 476 -27.54 -19.66 17.00
C ARG A 476 -26.53 -20.49 17.80
N LEU A 477 -25.33 -20.60 17.23
CA LEU A 477 -24.14 -21.13 17.91
C LEU A 477 -23.18 -19.97 18.20
N ASP A 478 -22.76 -19.83 19.45
CA ASP A 478 -21.80 -18.84 19.91
C ASP A 478 -20.44 -19.48 20.14
N VAL A 479 -19.39 -18.80 19.67
CA VAL A 479 -18.02 -19.28 19.74
C VAL A 479 -17.13 -18.17 20.28
N LEU A 480 -16.36 -18.47 21.32
CA LEU A 480 -15.25 -17.66 21.79
C LEU A 480 -13.95 -18.41 21.49
N CYS A 481 -13.11 -17.82 20.66
CA CYS A 481 -11.77 -18.32 20.34
C CYS A 481 -10.71 -17.30 20.77
N THR A 482 -9.56 -17.79 21.24
CA THR A 482 -8.44 -16.96 21.69
C THR A 482 -7.13 -17.49 21.10
N PRO A 483 -6.90 -17.30 19.79
CA PRO A 483 -5.64 -17.69 19.18
C PRO A 483 -4.49 -16.86 19.75
N ASP A 484 -3.37 -17.52 20.06
CA ASP A 484 -2.11 -16.90 20.45
C ASP A 484 -1.27 -16.72 19.18
N LEU A 485 -1.14 -15.49 18.67
CA LEU A 485 -0.49 -15.25 17.38
C LEU A 485 1.01 -15.43 17.49
N VAL A 486 1.62 -16.07 16.49
CA VAL A 486 3.09 -16.13 16.41
C VAL A 486 3.65 -14.74 16.17
N ASN A 487 4.60 -14.36 17.02
CA ASN A 487 5.23 -13.04 16.99
C ASN A 487 6.44 -13.00 16.04
N GLN A 488 6.74 -11.82 15.50
CA GLN A 488 7.90 -11.63 14.63
C GLN A 488 9.22 -11.63 15.42
N PHE A 489 10.22 -12.37 14.92
CA PHE A 489 11.57 -12.35 15.50
C PHE A 489 12.32 -11.06 15.12
N ARG A 490 12.13 -10.00 15.93
CA ARG A 490 12.67 -8.66 15.66
C ARG A 490 14.01 -8.38 16.35
N PHE A 491 14.24 -8.95 17.53
CA PHE A 491 15.39 -8.63 18.38
C PHE A 491 16.00 -9.90 18.97
N PHE A 492 17.33 -10.00 18.88
CA PHE A 492 18.13 -11.00 19.60
C PHE A 492 19.05 -10.28 20.58
N ALA A 493 19.00 -10.65 21.86
CA ALA A 493 19.86 -10.11 22.90
C ALA A 493 20.57 -11.25 23.63
N ALA A 494 21.91 -11.22 23.66
CA ALA A 494 22.72 -12.22 24.36
C ALA A 494 23.89 -11.55 25.10
N GLN A 495 24.20 -12.03 26.31
CA GLN A 495 25.39 -11.64 27.07
C GLN A 495 26.36 -12.82 27.12
N LEU A 496 27.51 -12.71 26.44
CA LEU A 496 28.58 -13.70 26.52
C LEU A 496 29.59 -13.28 27.59
N ARG A 497 29.73 -14.09 28.65
CA ARG A 497 30.79 -13.97 29.66
C ARG A 497 31.76 -15.13 29.46
N PHE A 498 33.04 -14.83 29.41
CA PHE A 498 34.09 -15.82 29.20
C PHE A 498 35.09 -15.78 30.35
N ILE A 499 35.76 -16.90 30.57
CA ILE A 499 36.88 -17.09 31.50
C ILE A 499 37.94 -17.84 30.68
N LEU A 500 39.21 -17.43 30.80
CA LEU A 500 40.32 -18.05 30.07
C LEU A 500 40.67 -19.43 30.62
#